data_AF-A0A2M3Z0A1-F1
#
_entry.id   AF-A0A2M3Z0A1-F1
#
_cell.length_a   1.000
_cell.length_b   1.000
_cell.length_c   1.000
_cell.angle_alpha   90.00
_cell.angle_beta   90.00
_cell.angle_gamma   90.00
#
_symmetry.space_group_name_H-M   'P 1'
#
loop_
_entity.id
_entity.type
_entity.pdbx_description
1 polymer ?
#
loop_
_entity_poly.entity_id
_entity_poly.type
_entity_poly.pdbx_seq_one_letter_code
_entity_poly.pdbx_strand_id
1 'polypeptide(L)'
;MLPLLCLALVLSTLYTSNALPNGAPTSVCDNMLPFHGGGIPPLTTKTPFLITPQSSVVGSGQLLKVDIESFPANIVFKGYMIQARSANPPHNIVGRFENSDAAAIKLIDCEAAGDTATHTSTSPKQELTLEWTAPDDFVGDVIFNATIAQDYDKFWVGIPSEKVRVVASSSTVAPGQTTRRAPSTTTTVPPYRPAQTSAPMASDPIYNGCGESKGCFGFPEGCVDSGNCRAVTTITVLGNRYVFEMKAGHNRPAYVAVGLSNDAKMGDDSVIECVPEQGTVNVYASWTTVGPYGSTRLGVPQNIFSVVEKSYTDGTIYCKVERDAVSTVKGQKFDLVNEKFHLLLASGSSVESTNVNYHDIGRHVSGSPQSLAEVGPVQGSSKLLLRLHGAFMITAWIGTASLGILIARYFRQTWVGSQMCGKDQWFAWHRFLMVVTWALTVAGIVVIFVEIGGWSQVRNPHAILGIVTTVLCFLQPIGAFFRPHPGSSKRPIFNWLHWLGGNLAHVIAIVAIFFAVQLQKAELPEWMDFILVAFVAFHVLMHLLLSIGGCVSERRSGQRVTSFPMADMTPSRNSMSSSERKQDAAFSGFRKSMLFLYVLIVVGLVIALVVIIVLAPIETAYNNIKDQIMN
;
A
#
# COMPACT_ATOMS: atom_id res chain seq x y z
N MET A 1 11.03 32.31 -11.49
CA MET A 1 11.47 32.20 -10.08
C MET A 1 10.41 31.60 -9.16
N LEU A 2 9.13 31.99 -9.28
CA LEU A 2 8.02 31.35 -8.54
C LEU A 2 7.90 29.80 -8.64
N PRO A 3 8.12 29.14 -9.80
CA PRO A 3 7.99 27.68 -9.87
C PRO A 3 9.12 26.90 -9.20
N LEU A 4 10.31 27.50 -9.05
CA LEU A 4 11.41 26.92 -8.26
C LEU A 4 11.14 27.06 -6.75
N LEU A 5 10.46 28.13 -6.34
CA LEU A 5 10.12 28.35 -4.93
C LEU A 5 9.08 27.33 -4.42
N CYS A 6 8.12 26.94 -5.26
CA CYS A 6 7.16 25.89 -4.94
C CYS A 6 7.80 24.49 -4.86
N LEU A 7 8.79 24.21 -5.72
CA LEU A 7 9.55 22.95 -5.66
C LEU A 7 10.40 22.88 -4.38
N ALA A 8 11.02 24.00 -3.98
CA ALA A 8 11.79 24.11 -2.75
C ALA A 8 10.91 24.02 -1.49
N LEU A 9 9.69 24.57 -1.51
CA LEU A 9 8.76 24.45 -0.39
C LEU A 9 8.26 23.01 -0.18
N VAL A 10 8.01 22.27 -1.27
CA VAL A 10 7.60 20.85 -1.22
C VAL A 10 8.76 19.94 -0.78
N LEU A 11 10.00 20.31 -1.08
CA LEU A 11 11.20 19.61 -0.56
C LEU A 11 11.52 19.96 0.90
N SER A 12 11.09 21.12 1.40
CA SER A 12 11.33 21.55 2.80
C SER A 12 10.36 20.96 3.84
N THR A 13 9.31 20.25 3.42
CA THR A 13 8.36 19.58 4.34
C THR A 13 8.72 18.12 4.62
N LEU A 14 9.89 17.64 4.19
CA LEU A 14 10.45 16.39 4.71
C LEU A 14 10.96 16.65 6.12
N TYR A 15 10.07 16.50 7.11
CA TYR A 15 10.48 16.35 8.50
C TYR A 15 11.51 15.22 8.56
N THR A 16 12.76 15.57 8.88
CA THR A 16 13.74 14.60 9.34
C THR A 16 13.24 14.08 10.68
N SER A 17 12.72 12.86 10.70
CA SER A 17 12.39 12.17 11.94
C SER A 17 13.69 11.93 12.70
N ASN A 18 13.82 12.52 13.88
CA ASN A 18 14.89 12.19 14.81
C ASN A 18 14.66 10.75 15.30
N ALA A 19 15.23 9.76 14.61
CA ALA A 19 15.47 8.45 15.22
C ALA A 19 16.49 8.67 16.34
N LEU A 20 16.17 8.29 17.58
CA LEU A 20 17.11 8.36 18.70
C LEU A 20 18.06 7.15 18.59
N PRO A 21 19.28 7.30 18.06
CA PRO A 21 20.17 6.17 17.85
C PRO A 21 20.86 5.72 19.14
N ASN A 22 20.65 6.44 20.26
CA ASN A 22 21.42 6.38 21.50
C ASN A 22 20.56 6.01 22.74
N GLY A 23 19.51 5.20 22.55
CA GLY A 23 18.69 4.69 23.65
C GLY A 23 17.42 5.48 23.96
N ALA A 24 16.58 4.90 24.82
CA ALA A 24 15.34 5.52 25.29
C ALA A 24 15.59 6.72 26.22
N PRO A 25 14.75 7.78 26.17
CA PRO A 25 14.78 8.88 27.13
C PRO A 25 14.01 8.55 28.43
N THR A 26 14.21 9.32 29.49
CA THR A 26 13.47 9.16 30.76
C THR A 26 11.98 9.51 30.64
N SER A 27 11.54 10.20 29.57
CA SER A 27 10.14 10.55 29.35
C SER A 27 9.22 9.35 29.04
N VAL A 28 9.78 8.17 28.78
CA VAL A 28 9.03 6.94 28.46
C VAL A 28 9.11 5.91 29.59
N CYS A 29 9.56 6.29 30.78
CA CYS A 29 9.71 5.40 31.94
C CYS A 29 8.40 4.70 32.35
N ASP A 30 7.26 5.41 32.25
CA ASP A 30 5.97 4.88 32.69
C ASP A 30 5.37 3.87 31.68
N ASN A 31 5.41 4.22 30.39
CA ASN A 31 4.75 3.44 29.33
C ASN A 31 5.70 2.51 28.58
N MET A 32 7.01 2.67 28.75
CA MET A 32 8.07 1.97 28.03
C MET A 32 7.88 1.96 26.49
N LEU A 33 7.18 2.97 25.96
CA LEU A 33 6.77 3.06 24.57
C LEU A 33 7.79 3.87 23.76
N PRO A 34 8.45 3.28 22.74
CA PRO A 34 9.35 4.02 21.86
C PRO A 34 8.60 5.11 21.10
N PHE A 35 9.17 6.32 21.04
CA PHE A 35 8.60 7.41 20.25
C PHE A 35 9.16 7.40 18.83
N HIS A 36 8.48 6.70 17.93
CA HIS A 36 8.70 6.79 16.48
C HIS A 36 7.66 7.76 15.89
N GLY A 37 8.12 8.77 15.14
CA GLY A 37 7.25 9.80 14.57
C GLY A 37 6.10 9.16 13.79
N GLY A 38 4.86 9.60 14.05
CA GLY A 38 3.65 9.05 13.41
C GLY A 38 2.75 8.20 14.30
N GLY A 39 3.10 7.98 15.58
CA GLY A 39 2.21 7.27 16.52
C GLY A 39 2.06 5.77 16.22
N ILE A 40 3.14 5.15 15.72
CA ILE A 40 3.17 3.71 15.40
C ILE A 40 2.89 2.92 16.68
N PRO A 41 1.85 2.05 16.71
CA PRO A 41 1.57 1.22 17.87
C PRO A 41 2.55 0.04 17.99
N PRO A 42 2.80 -0.49 19.19
CA PRO A 42 3.60 -1.71 19.36
C PRO A 42 2.92 -2.90 18.67
N LEU A 43 3.72 -3.85 18.20
CA LEU A 43 3.23 -5.11 17.68
C LEU A 43 2.57 -5.91 18.81
N THR A 44 1.37 -6.41 18.54
CA THR A 44 0.60 -7.28 19.45
C THR A 44 0.86 -8.76 19.22
N THR A 45 1.60 -9.11 18.16
CA THR A 45 2.06 -10.47 17.86
C THR A 45 3.03 -10.96 18.93
N LYS A 46 3.15 -12.28 19.13
CA LYS A 46 4.10 -12.86 20.08
C LYS A 46 5.54 -12.38 19.78
N THR A 47 6.24 -11.91 20.80
CA THR A 47 7.63 -11.44 20.67
C THR A 47 8.56 -12.60 20.29
N PRO A 48 9.50 -12.40 19.33
CA PRO A 48 10.58 -13.34 19.08
C PRO A 48 11.69 -13.24 20.13
N PHE A 49 11.61 -12.29 21.07
CA PHE A 49 12.60 -12.08 22.10
C PHE A 49 12.13 -12.65 23.44
N LEU A 50 13.03 -13.35 24.11
CA LEU A 50 12.81 -13.92 25.44
C LEU A 50 13.67 -13.19 26.47
N ILE A 51 13.07 -12.92 27.64
CA ILE A 51 13.76 -12.36 28.80
C ILE A 51 13.92 -13.47 29.83
N THR A 52 15.13 -14.01 29.95
CA THR A 52 15.44 -15.17 30.78
C THR A 52 16.32 -14.76 31.96
N PRO A 53 15.79 -14.71 33.20
CA PRO A 53 16.64 -14.63 34.37
C PRO A 53 17.40 -15.95 34.56
N GLN A 54 18.69 -15.89 34.88
CA GLN A 54 19.52 -17.09 35.06
C GLN A 54 19.18 -17.89 36.33
N SER A 55 18.41 -17.29 37.26
CA SER A 55 17.89 -17.94 38.46
C SER A 55 16.49 -17.42 38.77
N SER A 56 15.62 -18.30 39.27
CA SER A 56 14.29 -17.93 39.78
C SER A 56 14.31 -17.44 41.23
N VAL A 57 15.47 -17.45 41.89
CA VAL A 57 15.66 -16.97 43.27
C VAL A 57 16.97 -16.17 43.39
N VAL A 58 16.93 -15.04 44.08
CA VAL A 58 18.11 -14.20 44.36
C VAL A 58 18.02 -13.64 45.79
N GLY A 59 19.16 -13.49 46.46
CA GLY A 59 19.22 -12.85 47.77
C GLY A 59 19.10 -11.33 47.67
N SER A 60 18.51 -10.66 48.66
CA SER A 60 18.57 -9.19 48.76
C SER A 60 20.03 -8.73 48.80
N GLY A 61 20.35 -7.67 48.04
CA GLY A 61 21.72 -7.19 47.84
C GLY A 61 22.60 -8.04 46.90
N GLN A 62 22.08 -9.13 46.33
CA GLN A 62 22.82 -9.99 45.41
C GLN A 62 22.52 -9.67 43.95
N LEU A 63 23.49 -10.01 43.09
CA LEU A 63 23.44 -9.82 41.66
C LEU A 63 22.79 -11.02 40.96
N LEU A 64 21.94 -10.74 39.98
CA LEU A 64 21.30 -11.68 39.08
C LEU A 64 21.59 -11.29 37.64
N LYS A 65 21.92 -12.27 36.81
CA LYS A 65 22.03 -12.09 35.36
C LYS A 65 20.70 -12.33 34.68
N VAL A 66 20.38 -11.49 33.71
CA VAL A 66 19.16 -11.54 32.90
C VAL A 66 19.55 -11.47 31.44
N ASP A 67 19.19 -12.50 30.69
CA ASP A 67 19.52 -12.63 29.29
C ASP A 67 18.33 -12.18 28.42
N ILE A 68 18.63 -11.39 27.39
CA ILE A 68 17.73 -11.05 26.29
C ILE A 68 18.18 -11.85 25.08
N GLU A 69 17.37 -12.80 24.65
CA GLU A 69 17.71 -13.73 23.56
C GLU A 69 16.70 -13.62 22.42
N SER A 70 17.18 -13.74 21.19
CA SER A 70 16.34 -13.79 20.00
C SER A 70 16.03 -15.24 19.61
N PHE A 71 14.76 -15.53 19.34
CA PHE A 71 14.28 -16.83 18.88
C PHE A 71 13.34 -16.68 17.66
N PRO A 72 13.62 -17.37 16.54
CA PRO A 72 14.82 -18.17 16.24
C PRO A 72 16.12 -17.34 16.12
N ALA A 73 17.28 -18.00 16.24
CA ALA A 73 18.60 -17.35 16.38
C ALA A 73 19.03 -16.43 15.22
N ASN A 74 18.34 -16.48 14.09
CA ASN A 74 18.57 -15.59 12.93
C ASN A 74 17.88 -14.23 13.05
N ILE A 75 17.09 -14.00 14.10
CA ILE A 75 16.49 -12.70 14.42
C ILE A 75 17.47 -11.86 15.24
N VAL A 76 17.49 -10.56 14.97
CA VAL A 76 18.30 -9.57 15.69
C VAL A 76 17.41 -8.45 16.21
N PHE A 77 17.76 -7.86 17.34
CA PHE A 77 17.18 -6.60 17.82
C PHE A 77 18.20 -5.46 17.72
N LYS A 78 17.71 -4.24 17.52
CA LYS A 78 18.54 -3.03 17.41
C LYS A 78 18.47 -2.19 18.68
N GLY A 79 17.32 -2.17 19.34
CA GLY A 79 17.10 -1.42 20.57
C GLY A 79 16.37 -2.21 21.64
N TYR A 80 16.58 -1.85 22.90
CA TYR A 80 15.84 -2.37 24.04
C TYR A 80 15.69 -1.30 25.14
N MET A 81 14.72 -1.52 26.02
CA MET A 81 14.56 -0.86 27.32
C MET A 81 13.99 -1.89 28.30
N ILE A 82 14.52 -1.99 29.52
CA ILE A 82 14.10 -3.03 30.48
C ILE A 82 14.10 -2.50 31.92
N GLN A 83 13.09 -2.93 32.68
CA GLN A 83 12.86 -2.59 34.09
C GLN A 83 12.52 -3.86 34.85
N ALA A 84 13.00 -3.98 36.09
CA ALA A 84 12.46 -4.96 37.03
C ALA A 84 11.34 -4.31 37.83
N ARG A 85 10.16 -4.94 37.88
CA ARG A 85 8.99 -4.43 38.59
C ARG A 85 8.48 -5.43 39.61
N SER A 86 7.93 -4.94 40.71
CA SER A 86 7.23 -5.80 41.69
C SER A 86 6.10 -6.57 41.00
N ALA A 87 6.01 -7.88 41.25
CA ALA A 87 4.94 -8.72 40.71
C ALA A 87 3.56 -8.36 41.29
N ASN A 88 3.52 -7.70 42.45
CA ASN A 88 2.29 -7.27 43.10
C ASN A 88 2.03 -5.78 42.85
N PRO A 89 0.74 -5.36 42.71
CA PRO A 89 0.37 -3.95 42.63
C PRO A 89 0.98 -3.17 43.81
N PRO A 90 1.51 -1.96 43.61
CA PRO A 90 1.37 -1.10 42.42
C PRO A 90 2.40 -1.30 41.29
N HIS A 91 3.20 -2.38 41.28
CA HIS A 91 4.21 -2.66 40.22
C HIS A 91 5.34 -1.62 40.10
N ASN A 92 5.78 -1.08 41.25
CA ASN A 92 6.93 -0.17 41.35
C ASN A 92 8.20 -0.79 40.75
N ILE A 93 9.12 0.05 40.29
CA ILE A 93 10.43 -0.36 39.79
C ILE A 93 11.29 -0.80 40.99
N VAL A 94 12.04 -1.91 40.84
CA VAL A 94 12.80 -2.54 41.92
C VAL A 94 14.23 -2.82 41.47
N GLY A 95 15.21 -2.45 42.30
CA GLY A 95 16.62 -2.76 42.05
C GLY A 95 17.30 -1.84 41.06
N ARG A 96 18.52 -2.20 40.68
CA ARG A 96 19.35 -1.44 39.75
C ARG A 96 20.09 -2.35 38.79
N PHE A 97 20.30 -1.88 37.57
CA PHE A 97 21.18 -2.53 36.59
C PHE A 97 22.61 -2.01 36.73
N GLU A 98 23.57 -2.87 36.41
CA GLU A 98 24.99 -2.53 36.37
C GLU A 98 25.42 -2.26 34.91
N ASN A 99 26.31 -1.29 34.72
CA ASN A 99 26.83 -0.97 33.40
C ASN A 99 28.05 -1.85 33.07
N SER A 100 27.80 -3.14 32.84
CA SER A 100 28.83 -4.15 32.57
C SER A 100 29.46 -4.03 31.18
N ASP A 101 28.75 -3.43 30.21
CA ASP A 101 29.22 -3.15 28.86
C ASP A 101 28.76 -1.76 28.39
N ALA A 102 29.62 -0.75 28.56
CA ALA A 102 29.34 0.62 28.16
C ALA A 102 29.14 0.83 26.65
N ALA A 103 29.51 -0.15 25.81
CA ALA A 103 29.28 -0.10 24.36
C ALA A 103 27.89 -0.59 23.97
N ALA A 104 27.20 -1.35 24.82
CA ALA A 104 25.85 -1.87 24.57
C ALA A 104 24.78 -1.29 25.52
N ILE A 105 25.18 -0.96 26.75
CA ILE A 105 24.29 -0.64 27.88
C ILE A 105 24.42 0.82 28.26
N LYS A 106 23.26 1.48 28.33
CA LYS A 106 23.06 2.82 28.88
C LYS A 106 22.05 2.71 30.01
N LEU A 107 22.42 3.20 31.18
CA LEU A 107 21.51 3.29 32.31
C LEU A 107 20.75 4.62 32.28
N ILE A 108 19.47 4.59 32.64
CA ILE A 108 18.63 5.77 32.83
C ILE A 108 17.95 5.68 34.19
N ASP A 109 17.64 6.83 34.76
CA ASP A 109 17.06 6.95 36.10
C ASP A 109 15.58 7.27 35.97
N CYS A 110 14.71 6.26 36.12
CA CYS A 110 13.27 6.44 36.02
C CYS A 110 12.65 6.85 37.37
N GLU A 111 12.86 6.05 38.40
CA GLU A 111 12.49 6.31 39.80
C GLU A 111 13.74 6.44 40.69
N ALA A 112 14.75 5.62 40.43
CA ALA A 112 16.02 5.58 41.16
C ALA A 112 17.23 5.46 40.20
N ALA A 113 18.42 5.70 40.72
CA ALA A 113 19.64 5.67 39.94
C ALA A 113 19.91 4.28 39.34
N GLY A 114 20.01 4.21 38.01
CA GLY A 114 20.31 3.00 37.26
C GLY A 114 19.23 1.92 37.31
N ASP A 115 17.98 2.26 37.63
CA ASP A 115 16.87 1.31 37.75
C ASP A 115 16.37 0.74 36.41
N THR A 116 16.80 1.36 35.30
CA THR A 116 16.36 1.02 33.95
C THR A 116 17.56 0.98 33.00
N ALA A 117 17.64 -0.09 32.19
CA ALA A 117 18.68 -0.24 31.18
C ALA A 117 18.10 -0.06 29.77
N THR A 118 18.85 0.61 28.88
CA THR A 118 18.54 0.79 27.46
C THR A 118 19.81 0.68 26.61
N HIS A 119 19.66 0.65 25.29
CA HIS A 119 20.76 0.52 24.35
C HIS A 119 21.52 1.84 24.14
N THR A 120 22.79 1.75 23.74
CA THR A 120 23.65 2.90 23.34
C THR A 120 23.73 3.11 21.83
N SER A 121 23.44 2.08 21.03
CA SER A 121 23.52 2.09 19.57
C SER A 121 22.50 1.15 18.92
N THR A 122 22.15 1.43 17.66
CA THR A 122 21.23 0.62 16.84
C THR A 122 21.92 -0.54 16.10
N SER A 123 23.15 -0.88 16.51
CA SER A 123 23.86 -2.06 16.00
C SER A 123 23.02 -3.33 16.24
N PRO A 124 22.90 -4.25 15.26
CA PRO A 124 22.16 -5.50 15.44
C PRO A 124 22.76 -6.37 16.54
N LYS A 125 21.91 -6.91 17.41
CA LYS A 125 22.26 -7.78 18.54
C LYS A 125 21.40 -9.05 18.47
N GLN A 126 21.99 -10.22 18.71
CA GLN A 126 21.26 -11.50 18.80
C GLN A 126 20.93 -11.85 20.25
N GLU A 127 21.90 -11.59 21.13
CA GLU A 127 21.83 -11.83 22.57
C GLU A 127 22.42 -10.64 23.33
N LEU A 128 21.97 -10.45 24.57
CA LEU A 128 22.55 -9.49 25.50
C LEU A 128 22.31 -9.97 26.94
N THR A 129 23.37 -10.05 27.72
CA THR A 129 23.29 -10.30 29.17
C THR A 129 23.35 -8.99 29.93
N LEU A 130 22.39 -8.79 30.83
CA LEU A 130 22.32 -7.67 31.76
C LEU A 130 22.57 -8.16 33.19
N GLU A 131 23.19 -7.32 34.00
CA GLU A 131 23.41 -7.59 35.42
C GLU A 131 22.48 -6.69 36.24
N TRP A 132 21.68 -7.29 37.13
CA TRP A 132 20.71 -6.61 37.97
C TRP A 132 20.94 -6.96 39.45
N THR A 133 20.99 -5.93 40.31
CA THR A 133 21.21 -6.07 41.75
C THR A 133 19.89 -5.83 42.49
N ALA A 134 19.48 -6.82 43.28
CA ALA A 134 18.29 -6.70 44.15
C ALA A 134 18.55 -5.69 45.29
N PRO A 135 17.60 -4.81 45.67
CA PRO A 135 17.76 -3.93 46.82
C PRO A 135 17.97 -4.72 48.12
N ASP A 136 18.73 -4.16 49.06
CA ASP A 136 19.02 -4.79 50.36
C ASP A 136 17.76 -4.96 51.23
N ASP A 137 16.79 -4.06 51.06
CA ASP A 137 15.56 -3.92 51.85
C ASP A 137 14.32 -4.53 51.17
N PHE A 138 14.47 -5.14 49.99
CA PHE A 138 13.36 -5.73 49.25
C PHE A 138 13.30 -7.26 49.40
N VAL A 139 12.13 -7.77 49.78
CA VAL A 139 11.79 -9.20 49.76
C VAL A 139 10.43 -9.34 49.09
N GLY A 140 10.36 -10.18 48.05
CA GLY A 140 9.16 -10.32 47.25
C GLY A 140 9.45 -10.89 45.86
N ASP A 141 8.41 -10.99 45.03
CA ASP A 141 8.54 -11.48 43.67
C ASP A 141 8.70 -10.28 42.71
N VAL A 142 9.65 -10.36 41.78
CA VAL A 142 9.88 -9.38 40.70
C VAL A 142 9.69 -10.02 39.33
N ILE A 143 9.31 -9.21 38.35
CA ILE A 143 9.21 -9.57 36.93
C ILE A 143 9.99 -8.52 36.14
N PHE A 144 10.83 -8.96 35.21
CA PHE A 144 11.50 -8.07 34.28
C PHE A 144 10.57 -7.79 33.11
N ASN A 145 10.24 -6.52 32.89
CA ASN A 145 9.46 -6.05 31.76
C ASN A 145 10.39 -5.36 30.77
N ALA A 146 10.38 -5.82 29.52
CA ALA A 146 11.19 -5.27 28.45
C ALA A 146 10.36 -4.74 27.28
N THR A 147 10.90 -3.71 26.64
CA THR A 147 10.52 -3.26 25.31
C THR A 147 11.68 -3.57 24.38
N ILE A 148 11.44 -4.32 23.30
CA ILE A 148 12.47 -4.69 22.33
C ILE A 148 12.08 -4.17 20.94
N ALA A 149 13.01 -3.48 20.29
CA ALA A 149 12.85 -2.92 18.95
C ALA A 149 13.74 -3.68 17.96
N GLN A 150 13.11 -4.35 17.01
CA GLN A 150 13.78 -5.01 15.89
C GLN A 150 14.12 -4.01 14.79
N ASP A 151 13.18 -3.10 14.49
CA ASP A 151 13.32 -2.03 13.50
C ASP A 151 12.54 -0.78 13.95
N TYR A 152 12.64 0.31 13.17
CA TYR A 152 11.99 1.59 13.47
C TYR A 152 10.47 1.47 13.69
N ASP A 153 9.80 0.60 12.94
CA ASP A 153 8.36 0.38 12.97
C ASP A 153 7.98 -1.01 13.52
N LYS A 154 8.96 -1.79 14.02
CA LYS A 154 8.76 -3.14 14.55
C LYS A 154 9.33 -3.26 15.95
N PHE A 155 8.45 -3.17 16.93
CA PHE A 155 8.82 -3.26 18.34
C PHE A 155 7.68 -3.82 19.18
N TRP A 156 8.04 -4.40 20.32
CA TRP A 156 7.13 -4.98 21.30
C TRP A 156 7.35 -4.28 22.63
N VAL A 157 6.28 -4.04 23.37
CA VAL A 157 6.30 -3.37 24.67
C VAL A 157 5.72 -4.30 25.72
N GLY A 158 6.33 -4.33 26.91
CA GLY A 158 5.81 -5.08 28.06
C GLY A 158 6.03 -6.59 27.97
N ILE A 159 7.15 -7.03 27.38
CA ILE A 159 7.57 -8.44 27.36
C ILE A 159 8.00 -8.85 28.78
N PRO A 160 7.27 -9.76 29.45
CA PRO A 160 7.60 -10.16 30.81
C PRO A 160 8.60 -11.34 30.82
N SER A 161 9.43 -11.39 31.85
CA SER A 161 10.19 -12.60 32.23
C SER A 161 9.36 -13.55 33.08
N GLU A 162 9.91 -14.75 33.34
CA GLU A 162 9.49 -15.55 34.48
C GLU A 162 9.72 -14.81 35.81
N LYS A 163 8.93 -15.16 36.83
CA LYS A 163 9.02 -14.53 38.16
C LYS A 163 10.32 -14.92 38.87
N VAL A 164 10.96 -13.93 39.47
CA VAL A 164 12.13 -14.12 40.33
C VAL A 164 11.76 -13.77 41.77
N ARG A 165 12.02 -14.67 42.71
CA ARG A 165 11.79 -14.45 44.14
C ARG A 165 13.05 -13.88 44.80
N VAL A 166 12.94 -12.67 45.34
CA VAL A 166 13.97 -12.07 46.19
C VAL A 166 13.77 -12.53 47.63
N VAL A 167 14.79 -13.15 48.21
CA VAL A 167 14.79 -13.66 49.60
C VAL A 167 15.78 -12.89 50.47
N ALA A 168 15.54 -12.84 51.78
CA ALA A 168 16.49 -12.21 52.70
C ALA A 168 17.85 -12.92 52.64
N SER A 169 18.93 -12.14 52.58
CA SER A 169 20.32 -12.59 52.38
C SER A 169 20.89 -13.52 53.47
N SER A 170 20.12 -13.85 54.51
CA SER A 170 20.51 -14.78 55.59
C SER A 170 20.31 -16.27 55.26
N SER A 171 19.96 -16.64 54.03
CA SER A 171 19.79 -18.03 53.60
C SER A 171 20.86 -18.43 52.58
N THR A 172 21.92 -19.09 53.03
CA THR A 172 22.93 -19.73 52.16
C THR A 172 22.27 -20.77 51.24
N VAL A 173 22.17 -20.46 49.94
CA VAL A 173 21.79 -21.42 48.90
C VAL A 173 23.02 -22.22 48.50
N ALA A 174 23.02 -23.53 48.79
CA ALA A 174 24.02 -24.47 48.29
C ALA A 174 23.76 -24.79 46.80
N PRO A 175 24.80 -24.93 45.95
CA PRO A 175 24.61 -25.24 44.54
C PRO A 175 24.43 -26.75 44.30
N GLY A 176 23.41 -27.10 43.53
CA GLY A 176 23.32 -28.39 42.86
C GLY A 176 22.11 -29.24 43.24
N GLN A 177 21.04 -29.13 42.44
CA GLN A 177 20.22 -30.29 42.11
C GLN A 177 19.40 -30.05 40.84
N THR A 178 19.95 -30.53 39.73
CA THR A 178 19.19 -30.91 38.54
C THR A 178 18.07 -31.88 38.93
N THR A 179 16.81 -31.47 38.79
CA THR A 179 15.69 -32.42 38.76
C THR A 179 14.96 -32.32 37.43
N ARG A 180 15.30 -33.27 36.57
CA ARG A 180 14.47 -33.73 35.45
C ARG A 180 13.18 -34.32 36.03
N ARG A 181 12.00 -33.84 35.60
CA ARG A 181 10.76 -34.62 35.69
C ARG A 181 9.84 -34.41 34.49
N ALA A 182 9.39 -35.54 33.97
CA ALA A 182 8.53 -35.75 32.83
C ALA A 182 7.02 -35.55 33.18
N PRO A 183 6.10 -35.60 32.20
CA PRO A 183 4.82 -34.89 32.19
C PRO A 183 3.69 -35.64 32.92
N SER A 184 2.68 -34.89 33.42
CA SER A 184 1.32 -35.41 33.61
C SER A 184 0.25 -34.30 33.71
N THR A 185 -0.76 -34.55 32.89
CA THR A 185 -2.15 -34.11 32.72
C THR A 185 -3.00 -33.76 33.96
N THR A 186 -3.82 -32.69 33.78
CA THR A 186 -5.23 -32.44 34.17
C THR A 186 -5.63 -32.61 35.66
N THR A 187 -6.28 -31.65 36.33
CA THR A 187 -7.76 -31.49 36.37
C THR A 187 -8.21 -30.17 37.06
N THR A 188 -8.98 -29.38 36.30
CA THR A 188 -10.07 -28.41 36.62
C THR A 188 -10.15 -27.59 37.92
N VAL A 189 -10.26 -26.26 37.75
CA VAL A 189 -11.19 -25.29 38.42
C VAL A 189 -11.49 -24.17 37.36
N PRO A 190 -12.71 -23.57 37.29
CA PRO A 190 -13.33 -23.15 36.02
C PRO A 190 -12.88 -21.77 35.50
N PRO A 191 -13.06 -21.50 34.20
CA PRO A 191 -12.78 -20.18 33.65
C PRO A 191 -13.82 -19.16 34.11
N TYR A 192 -13.30 -18.04 34.63
CA TYR A 192 -14.00 -16.78 34.79
C TYR A 192 -14.76 -16.41 33.51
N ARG A 193 -16.05 -16.07 33.66
CA ARG A 193 -16.97 -15.74 32.57
C ARG A 193 -17.15 -14.22 32.53
N PRO A 194 -16.57 -13.49 31.57
CA PRO A 194 -16.96 -12.11 31.31
C PRO A 194 -18.35 -12.10 30.67
N ALA A 195 -19.08 -11.00 30.89
CA ALA A 195 -20.44 -10.82 30.41
C ALA A 195 -20.56 -11.08 28.90
N GLN A 196 -21.57 -11.87 28.53
CA GLN A 196 -21.92 -12.19 27.15
C GLN A 196 -22.49 -10.94 26.49
N THR A 197 -21.63 -10.14 25.86
CA THR A 197 -21.98 -9.50 24.59
C THR A 197 -22.19 -10.61 23.56
N SER A 198 -23.22 -10.44 22.73
CA SER A 198 -23.65 -11.38 21.69
C SER A 198 -22.49 -11.98 20.91
N ALA A 199 -22.49 -13.31 20.77
CA ALA A 199 -21.48 -14.08 20.06
C ALA A 199 -21.16 -13.51 18.67
N PRO A 200 -19.87 -13.24 18.36
CA PRO A 200 -19.41 -13.15 16.98
C PRO A 200 -19.55 -14.53 16.32
N MET A 201 -19.85 -14.55 15.02
CA MET A 201 -19.89 -15.77 14.20
C MET A 201 -18.62 -16.61 14.44
N ALA A 202 -18.76 -17.94 14.47
CA ALA A 202 -17.63 -18.86 14.63
C ALA A 202 -16.51 -18.52 13.64
N SER A 203 -15.33 -18.17 14.14
CA SER A 203 -14.14 -17.91 13.34
C SER A 203 -13.70 -19.20 12.66
N ASP A 204 -13.56 -19.16 11.33
CA ASP A 204 -13.16 -20.28 10.49
C ASP A 204 -11.79 -20.86 10.94
N PRO A 205 -11.66 -22.18 11.18
CA PRO A 205 -10.46 -22.76 11.79
C PRO A 205 -9.14 -22.53 11.06
N ILE A 206 -9.18 -22.21 9.76
CA ILE A 206 -7.96 -21.93 8.99
C ILE A 206 -7.19 -20.71 9.53
N TYR A 207 -7.90 -19.74 10.12
CA TYR A 207 -7.30 -18.52 10.67
C TYR A 207 -6.72 -18.71 12.07
N ASN A 208 -7.02 -19.84 12.72
CA ASN A 208 -6.51 -20.11 14.07
C ASN A 208 -4.98 -20.24 14.06
N GLY A 209 -4.31 -19.40 14.84
CA GLY A 209 -2.85 -19.37 14.93
C GLY A 209 -2.15 -18.54 13.85
N CYS A 210 -2.89 -17.81 13.00
CA CYS A 210 -2.30 -16.85 12.06
C CYS A 210 -1.51 -15.76 12.78
N GLY A 211 -0.24 -15.56 12.38
CA GLY A 211 0.66 -14.57 13.00
C GLY A 211 1.26 -15.03 14.33
N GLU A 212 0.93 -16.23 14.81
CA GLU A 212 1.46 -16.81 16.06
C GLU A 212 2.22 -18.13 15.83
N SER A 213 1.59 -19.07 15.13
CA SER A 213 2.12 -20.41 14.82
C SER A 213 2.05 -20.75 13.33
N LYS A 214 1.28 -19.98 12.55
CA LYS A 214 1.15 -20.08 11.10
C LYS A 214 1.49 -18.75 10.44
N GLY A 215 2.30 -18.78 9.39
CA GLY A 215 2.38 -17.67 8.45
C GLY A 215 1.11 -17.66 7.60
N CYS A 216 0.37 -16.55 7.59
CA CYS A 216 -0.91 -16.47 6.87
C CYS A 216 -0.85 -15.41 5.79
N PHE A 217 -1.37 -15.77 4.62
CA PHE A 217 -1.39 -14.91 3.46
C PHE A 217 -2.74 -15.05 2.76
N GLY A 218 -3.46 -13.94 2.60
CA GLY A 218 -4.84 -13.94 2.11
C GLY A 218 -5.11 -12.86 1.07
N PHE A 219 -6.19 -13.06 0.32
CA PHE A 219 -6.73 -12.11 -0.64
C PHE A 219 -8.23 -11.85 -0.34
N PRO A 220 -8.69 -10.59 -0.31
CA PRO A 220 -7.94 -9.34 -0.52
C PRO A 220 -7.00 -8.98 0.64
N GLU A 221 -6.15 -7.98 0.47
CA GLU A 221 -5.25 -7.49 1.53
C GLU A 221 -6.04 -7.16 2.81
N GLY A 222 -5.53 -7.56 3.98
CA GLY A 222 -6.18 -7.39 5.28
C GLY A 222 -7.29 -8.39 5.61
N CYS A 223 -7.67 -9.28 4.69
CA CYS A 223 -8.78 -10.23 4.92
C CYS A 223 -8.53 -11.28 6.01
N VAL A 224 -7.25 -11.52 6.35
CA VAL A 224 -6.85 -12.51 7.35
C VAL A 224 -7.32 -12.07 8.74
N ASP A 225 -7.20 -10.79 9.05
CA ASP A 225 -7.62 -10.21 10.33
C ASP A 225 -9.15 -10.23 10.48
N SER A 226 -9.88 -10.02 9.37
CA SER A 226 -11.34 -10.09 9.34
C SER A 226 -11.89 -11.50 9.11
N GLY A 227 -11.03 -12.51 8.92
CA GLY A 227 -11.42 -13.91 8.72
C GLY A 227 -12.31 -14.17 7.50
N ASN A 228 -12.28 -13.31 6.48
CA ASN A 228 -13.23 -13.31 5.36
C ASN A 228 -12.55 -13.36 3.97
N CYS A 229 -11.37 -13.96 3.90
CA CYS A 229 -10.61 -14.06 2.66
C CYS A 229 -11.37 -14.81 1.56
N ARG A 230 -11.29 -14.28 0.32
CA ARG A 230 -11.75 -14.97 -0.89
C ARG A 230 -10.87 -16.18 -1.20
N ALA A 231 -9.57 -16.03 -0.98
CA ALA A 231 -8.58 -17.10 -0.99
C ALA A 231 -7.57 -16.86 0.12
N VAL A 232 -7.10 -17.92 0.78
CA VAL A 232 -6.10 -17.84 1.85
C VAL A 232 -5.18 -19.06 1.77
N THR A 233 -3.90 -18.85 2.06
CA THR A 233 -2.93 -19.90 2.33
C THR A 233 -2.30 -19.66 3.70
N THR A 234 -2.05 -20.74 4.43
CA THR A 234 -1.31 -20.70 5.70
C THR A 234 -0.16 -21.70 5.65
N ILE A 235 0.93 -21.37 6.31
CA ILE A 235 2.16 -22.16 6.32
C ILE A 235 2.52 -22.43 7.77
N THR A 236 2.65 -23.70 8.12
CA THR A 236 3.09 -24.14 9.45
C THR A 236 4.38 -24.93 9.27
N VAL A 237 5.41 -24.60 10.06
CA VAL A 237 6.69 -25.32 10.03
C VAL A 237 6.82 -26.18 11.27
N LEU A 238 6.95 -27.49 11.07
CA LEU A 238 7.09 -28.49 12.12
C LEU A 238 8.43 -29.21 11.94
N GLY A 239 9.51 -28.61 12.45
CA GLY A 239 10.87 -29.10 12.20
C GLY A 239 11.24 -28.96 10.72
N ASN A 240 11.41 -30.09 10.01
CA ASN A 240 11.72 -30.11 8.58
C ASN A 240 10.48 -30.34 7.68
N ARG A 241 9.27 -30.25 8.25
CA ARG A 241 8.00 -30.47 7.54
C ARG A 241 7.33 -29.11 7.31
N TYR A 242 7.08 -28.77 6.04
CA TYR A 242 6.43 -27.53 5.66
C TYR A 242 4.98 -27.81 5.25
N VAL A 243 4.04 -27.40 6.09
CA VAL A 243 2.62 -27.72 5.90
C VAL A 243 1.90 -26.48 5.36
N PHE A 244 1.36 -26.61 4.15
CA PHE A 244 0.56 -25.58 3.49
C PHE A 244 -0.93 -25.95 3.60
N GLU A 245 -1.74 -25.06 4.15
CA GLU A 245 -3.20 -25.15 4.11
C GLU A 245 -3.74 -24.06 3.18
N MET A 246 -4.60 -24.41 2.25
CA MET A 246 -5.22 -23.45 1.32
C MET A 246 -6.74 -23.57 1.38
N LYS A 247 -7.43 -22.43 1.25
CA LYS A 247 -8.89 -22.37 1.20
C LYS A 247 -9.37 -21.29 0.23
N ALA A 248 -10.40 -21.60 -0.56
CA ALA A 248 -11.11 -20.62 -1.37
C ALA A 248 -12.58 -21.02 -1.57
N GLY A 249 -13.51 -20.09 -1.33
CA GLY A 249 -14.95 -20.34 -1.46
C GLY A 249 -15.72 -19.24 -2.19
N HIS A 250 -15.08 -18.12 -2.52
CA HIS A 250 -15.73 -17.02 -3.20
C HIS A 250 -16.07 -17.39 -4.65
N ASN A 251 -17.34 -17.24 -5.05
CA ASN A 251 -17.85 -17.54 -6.40
C ASN A 251 -17.59 -18.98 -6.90
N ARG A 252 -17.50 -19.97 -6.00
CA ARG A 252 -17.26 -21.39 -6.33
C ARG A 252 -16.05 -21.57 -7.26
N PRO A 253 -14.83 -21.31 -6.75
CA PRO A 253 -13.62 -21.35 -7.56
C PRO A 253 -13.39 -22.76 -8.12
N ALA A 254 -12.79 -22.83 -9.32
CA ALA A 254 -12.35 -24.07 -9.93
C ALA A 254 -10.97 -24.52 -9.40
N TYR A 255 -10.21 -23.62 -8.76
CA TYR A 255 -8.97 -23.99 -8.07
C TYR A 255 -8.53 -22.92 -7.06
N VAL A 256 -7.67 -23.33 -6.12
CA VAL A 256 -6.82 -22.45 -5.31
C VAL A 256 -5.38 -22.93 -5.41
N ALA A 257 -4.41 -22.03 -5.49
CA ALA A 257 -3.01 -22.38 -5.67
C ALA A 257 -2.07 -21.44 -4.92
N VAL A 258 -0.94 -21.97 -4.48
CA VAL A 258 0.18 -21.22 -3.90
C VAL A 258 1.47 -21.52 -4.67
N GLY A 259 2.11 -20.46 -5.17
CA GLY A 259 3.39 -20.50 -5.85
C GLY A 259 4.53 -20.00 -4.96
N LEU A 260 5.69 -20.63 -5.09
CA LEU A 260 6.95 -20.16 -4.54
C LEU A 260 7.79 -19.55 -5.67
N SER A 261 8.03 -18.25 -5.57
CA SER A 261 8.76 -17.49 -6.59
C SER A 261 10.00 -16.82 -6.04
N ASN A 262 10.99 -16.59 -6.91
CA ASN A 262 12.19 -15.81 -6.56
C ASN A 262 11.99 -14.30 -6.76
N ASP A 263 10.89 -13.88 -7.37
CA ASP A 263 10.54 -12.48 -7.54
C ASP A 263 9.04 -12.25 -7.28
N ALA A 264 8.60 -10.99 -7.35
CA ALA A 264 7.21 -10.64 -7.11
C ALA A 264 6.28 -10.86 -8.33
N LYS A 265 6.72 -11.63 -9.33
CA LYS A 265 6.01 -11.82 -10.60
C LYS A 265 5.72 -13.31 -10.80
N MET A 266 4.57 -13.60 -11.42
CA MET A 266 4.31 -14.95 -11.92
C MET A 266 5.27 -15.22 -13.07
N GLY A 267 6.15 -16.17 -12.90
CA GLY A 267 7.13 -16.60 -13.88
C GLY A 267 7.45 -18.07 -13.72
N ASP A 268 8.73 -18.41 -13.73
CA ASP A 268 9.23 -19.77 -13.57
C ASP A 268 9.15 -20.18 -12.09
N ASP A 269 7.95 -20.59 -11.65
CA ASP A 269 7.63 -20.81 -10.24
C ASP A 269 7.13 -22.23 -9.99
N SER A 270 7.42 -22.75 -8.79
CA SER A 270 6.87 -24.02 -8.33
C SER A 270 5.57 -23.81 -7.57
N VAL A 271 4.50 -24.42 -8.05
CA VAL A 271 3.14 -24.21 -7.55
C VAL A 271 2.56 -25.50 -6.99
N ILE A 272 1.82 -25.40 -5.89
CA ILE A 272 0.85 -26.40 -5.46
C ILE A 272 -0.55 -25.86 -5.69
N GLU A 273 -1.40 -26.63 -6.36
CA GLU A 273 -2.77 -26.26 -6.69
C GLU A 273 -3.76 -27.34 -6.22
N CYS A 274 -4.94 -26.90 -5.80
CA CYS A 274 -6.03 -27.74 -5.33
C CYS A 274 -7.27 -27.51 -6.19
N VAL A 275 -7.76 -28.60 -6.78
CA VAL A 275 -8.80 -28.59 -7.81
C VAL A 275 -9.93 -29.54 -7.39
N PRO A 276 -11.20 -29.09 -7.36
CA PRO A 276 -12.32 -29.95 -7.08
C PRO A 276 -12.62 -30.84 -8.30
N GLU A 277 -12.57 -32.16 -8.10
CA GLU A 277 -12.90 -33.16 -9.11
C GLU A 277 -13.84 -34.21 -8.50
N GLN A 278 -14.96 -34.49 -9.17
CA GLN A 278 -15.92 -35.54 -8.78
C GLN A 278 -16.40 -35.48 -7.31
N GLY A 279 -16.55 -34.26 -6.75
CA GLY A 279 -17.00 -34.06 -5.37
C GLY A 279 -15.92 -34.24 -4.30
N THR A 280 -14.66 -34.44 -4.70
CA THR A 280 -13.48 -34.37 -3.82
C THR A 280 -12.51 -33.30 -4.33
N VAL A 281 -11.38 -33.10 -3.64
CA VAL A 281 -10.29 -32.23 -4.09
C VAL A 281 -9.10 -33.09 -4.49
N ASN A 282 -8.52 -32.81 -5.65
CA ASN A 282 -7.23 -33.33 -6.06
C ASN A 282 -6.18 -32.22 -5.92
N VAL A 283 -4.99 -32.60 -5.47
CA VAL A 283 -3.87 -31.67 -5.29
C VAL A 283 -2.79 -32.03 -6.30
N TYR A 284 -2.27 -31.03 -6.99
CA TYR A 284 -1.23 -31.19 -7.99
C TYR A 284 -0.07 -30.24 -7.72
N ALA A 285 1.13 -30.66 -8.10
CA ALA A 285 2.25 -29.76 -8.32
C ALA A 285 2.23 -29.30 -9.78
N SER A 286 2.36 -27.99 -10.00
CA SER A 286 2.45 -27.39 -11.33
C SER A 286 3.63 -26.43 -11.43
N TRP A 287 3.96 -26.06 -12.67
CA TRP A 287 5.01 -25.12 -13.00
C TRP A 287 4.41 -23.98 -13.81
N THR A 288 4.68 -22.75 -13.41
CA THR A 288 4.28 -21.57 -14.19
C THR A 288 5.42 -21.09 -15.07
N THR A 289 5.12 -20.33 -16.13
CA THR A 289 6.14 -19.74 -17.02
C THR A 289 5.71 -18.35 -17.49
N VAL A 290 6.69 -17.55 -17.95
CA VAL A 290 6.46 -16.20 -18.48
C VAL A 290 6.11 -16.19 -19.99
N GLY A 291 6.37 -17.27 -20.73
CA GLY A 291 6.32 -17.25 -22.21
C GLY A 291 5.82 -18.53 -22.87
N PRO A 292 4.55 -18.58 -23.32
CA PRO A 292 3.41 -17.74 -22.92
C PRO A 292 3.02 -17.97 -21.45
N TYR A 293 2.41 -16.98 -20.79
CA TYR A 293 1.88 -17.17 -19.44
C TYR A 293 0.96 -18.38 -19.39
N GLY A 294 1.29 -19.31 -18.50
CA GLY A 294 0.54 -20.54 -18.33
C GLY A 294 1.05 -21.30 -17.13
N SER A 295 0.26 -22.28 -16.73
CA SER A 295 0.66 -23.32 -15.79
C SER A 295 0.73 -24.65 -16.52
N THR A 296 1.53 -25.60 -16.05
CA THR A 296 1.51 -26.97 -16.53
C THR A 296 1.85 -27.95 -15.42
N ARG A 297 1.12 -29.07 -15.38
CA ARG A 297 1.44 -30.24 -14.55
C ARG A 297 2.46 -31.16 -15.24
N LEU A 298 2.68 -30.98 -16.55
CA LEU A 298 3.44 -31.93 -17.35
C LEU A 298 4.95 -31.85 -17.07
N GLY A 299 5.54 -32.99 -16.72
CA GLY A 299 6.95 -33.08 -16.34
C GLY A 299 7.28 -32.34 -15.04
N VAL A 300 6.29 -32.18 -14.16
CA VAL A 300 6.45 -31.69 -12.78
C VAL A 300 6.32 -32.88 -11.83
N PRO A 301 7.32 -33.15 -10.97
CA PRO A 301 7.25 -34.26 -10.03
C PRO A 301 6.10 -34.08 -9.03
N GLN A 302 5.19 -35.07 -8.95
CA GLN A 302 4.03 -35.04 -8.04
C GLN A 302 4.33 -35.61 -6.65
N ASN A 303 5.56 -36.08 -6.43
CA ASN A 303 6.01 -36.69 -5.18
C ASN A 303 6.75 -35.70 -4.25
N ILE A 304 6.75 -34.40 -4.57
CA ILE A 304 7.38 -33.33 -3.76
C ILE A 304 6.50 -32.85 -2.61
N PHE A 305 5.30 -33.43 -2.48
CA PHE A 305 4.34 -33.15 -1.43
C PHE A 305 3.55 -34.42 -1.10
N SER A 306 2.94 -34.43 0.09
CA SER A 306 1.94 -35.41 0.51
C SER A 306 0.68 -34.70 0.97
N VAL A 307 -0.49 -35.26 0.61
CA VAL A 307 -1.79 -34.70 1.02
C VAL A 307 -2.09 -35.17 2.43
N VAL A 308 -2.34 -34.22 3.34
CA VAL A 308 -2.69 -34.47 4.73
C VAL A 308 -4.20 -34.47 4.91
N GLU A 309 -4.87 -33.45 4.39
CA GLU A 309 -6.31 -33.28 4.51
C GLU A 309 -6.87 -32.60 3.26
N LYS A 310 -8.11 -32.92 2.89
CA LYS A 310 -8.78 -32.32 1.75
C LYS A 310 -10.29 -32.40 1.91
N SER A 311 -10.99 -31.34 1.51
CA SER A 311 -12.45 -31.33 1.51
C SER A 311 -13.00 -30.36 0.47
N TYR A 312 -14.18 -30.68 -0.04
CA TYR A 312 -14.96 -29.81 -0.92
C TYR A 312 -16.39 -29.75 -0.38
N THR A 313 -16.75 -28.64 0.27
CA THR A 313 -18.04 -28.47 0.95
C THR A 313 -18.64 -27.12 0.57
N ASP A 314 -19.90 -27.09 0.17
CA ASP A 314 -20.64 -25.87 -0.19
C ASP A 314 -19.92 -24.97 -1.21
N GLY A 315 -19.21 -25.56 -2.16
CA GLY A 315 -18.44 -24.83 -3.17
C GLY A 315 -17.14 -24.21 -2.65
N THR A 316 -16.70 -24.59 -1.46
CA THR A 316 -15.43 -24.19 -0.85
C THR A 316 -14.39 -25.30 -1.00
N ILE A 317 -13.25 -24.97 -1.59
CA ILE A 317 -12.08 -25.83 -1.69
C ILE A 317 -11.28 -25.69 -0.39
N TYR A 318 -10.91 -26.80 0.23
CA TYR A 318 -9.90 -26.86 1.28
C TYR A 318 -8.92 -28.00 1.01
N CYS A 319 -7.63 -27.71 1.18
CA CYS A 319 -6.59 -28.71 1.11
C CYS A 319 -5.43 -28.37 2.05
N LYS A 320 -4.84 -29.40 2.62
CA LYS A 320 -3.68 -29.35 3.48
C LYS A 320 -2.65 -30.32 2.94
N VAL A 321 -1.48 -29.80 2.63
CA VAL A 321 -0.37 -30.57 2.09
C VAL A 321 0.87 -30.38 2.93
N GLU A 322 1.68 -31.41 3.02
CA GLU A 322 3.03 -31.31 3.51
C GLU A 322 3.98 -31.35 2.31
N ARG A 323 4.81 -30.33 2.18
CA ARG A 323 5.80 -30.20 1.11
C ARG A 323 7.20 -30.50 1.64
N ASP A 324 8.00 -31.15 0.82
CA ASP A 324 9.39 -31.42 1.13
C ASP A 324 10.19 -30.12 1.33
N ALA A 325 11.01 -30.09 2.38
CA ALA A 325 11.89 -28.96 2.69
C ALA A 325 12.84 -28.58 1.55
N VAL A 326 13.28 -29.57 0.77
CA VAL A 326 14.10 -29.38 -0.43
C VAL A 326 13.50 -30.18 -1.57
N SER A 327 13.14 -29.49 -2.65
CA SER A 327 12.61 -30.12 -3.86
C SER A 327 13.33 -29.59 -5.10
N THR A 328 13.38 -30.38 -6.17
CA THR A 328 13.88 -29.93 -7.48
C THR A 328 12.76 -30.02 -8.49
N VAL A 329 12.37 -28.90 -9.07
CA VAL A 329 11.30 -28.81 -10.06
C VAL A 329 11.87 -28.15 -11.32
N LYS A 330 11.74 -28.83 -12.47
CA LYS A 330 12.28 -28.36 -13.76
C LYS A 330 13.77 -27.96 -13.73
N GLY A 331 14.57 -28.62 -12.88
CA GLY A 331 16.00 -28.35 -12.72
C GLY A 331 16.33 -27.19 -11.78
N GLN A 332 15.33 -26.49 -11.23
CA GLN A 332 15.51 -25.49 -10.20
C GLN A 332 15.31 -26.11 -8.80
N LYS A 333 16.26 -25.81 -7.91
CA LYS A 333 16.18 -26.21 -6.50
C LYS A 333 15.30 -25.21 -5.75
N PHE A 334 14.41 -25.71 -4.91
CA PHE A 334 13.61 -24.95 -3.96
C PHE A 334 13.97 -25.42 -2.56
N ASP A 335 14.73 -24.60 -1.81
CA ASP A 335 15.19 -24.89 -0.46
C ASP A 335 14.41 -24.03 0.56
N LEU A 336 13.32 -24.58 1.10
CA LEU A 336 12.41 -23.88 2.01
C LEU A 336 13.07 -23.51 3.36
N VAL A 337 14.24 -24.09 3.66
CA VAL A 337 14.97 -23.90 4.91
C VAL A 337 15.91 -22.70 4.81
N ASN A 338 16.65 -22.58 3.71
CA ASN A 338 17.74 -21.62 3.59
C ASN A 338 17.42 -20.44 2.66
N GLU A 339 16.44 -20.60 1.77
CA GLU A 339 16.08 -19.59 0.78
C GLU A 339 14.77 -18.88 1.17
N LYS A 340 14.59 -17.67 0.63
CA LYS A 340 13.38 -16.88 0.82
C LYS A 340 12.63 -16.81 -0.50
N PHE A 341 11.30 -16.95 -0.43
CA PHE A 341 10.44 -16.96 -1.61
C PHE A 341 9.33 -15.93 -1.48
N HIS A 342 8.96 -15.29 -2.59
CA HIS A 342 7.68 -14.63 -2.68
C HIS A 342 6.57 -15.68 -2.72
N LEU A 343 5.52 -15.44 -1.94
CA LEU A 343 4.30 -16.25 -1.96
C LEU A 343 3.35 -15.69 -3.00
N LEU A 344 2.97 -16.50 -3.98
CA LEU A 344 1.99 -16.18 -5.01
C LEU A 344 0.69 -16.93 -4.72
N LEU A 345 -0.31 -16.26 -4.16
CA LEU A 345 -1.63 -16.85 -3.92
C LEU A 345 -2.55 -16.58 -5.11
N ALA A 346 -3.21 -17.62 -5.62
CA ALA A 346 -4.09 -17.53 -6.77
C ALA A 346 -5.36 -18.36 -6.61
N SER A 347 -6.48 -17.89 -7.15
CA SER A 347 -7.71 -18.65 -7.36
C SER A 347 -8.41 -18.21 -8.64
N GLY A 348 -9.06 -19.16 -9.32
CA GLY A 348 -9.71 -18.89 -10.60
C GLY A 348 -10.90 -19.78 -10.88
N SER A 349 -11.67 -19.40 -11.90
CA SER A 349 -12.95 -20.01 -12.28
C SER A 349 -12.85 -21.13 -13.31
N SER A 350 -11.66 -21.40 -13.85
CA SER A 350 -11.45 -22.37 -14.92
C SER A 350 -10.20 -23.22 -14.74
N VAL A 351 -10.30 -24.49 -15.11
CA VAL A 351 -9.24 -25.51 -15.05
C VAL A 351 -9.33 -26.43 -16.27
N GLU A 352 -8.19 -26.94 -16.71
CA GLU A 352 -8.04 -27.93 -17.77
C GLU A 352 -7.37 -29.20 -17.21
N SER A 353 -7.35 -30.27 -18.00
CA SER A 353 -6.80 -31.57 -17.55
C SER A 353 -5.33 -31.50 -17.09
N THR A 354 -4.55 -30.61 -17.68
CA THR A 354 -3.09 -30.52 -17.47
C THR A 354 -2.65 -29.22 -16.79
N ASN A 355 -3.55 -28.30 -16.49
CA ASN A 355 -3.23 -26.93 -16.06
C ASN A 355 -4.43 -26.21 -15.46
N VAL A 356 -4.17 -25.22 -14.62
CA VAL A 356 -5.16 -24.21 -14.21
C VAL A 356 -5.09 -23.00 -15.12
N ASN A 357 -6.25 -22.37 -15.37
CA ASN A 357 -6.35 -21.19 -16.23
C ASN A 357 -6.07 -19.90 -15.45
N TYR A 358 -6.46 -18.76 -16.00
CA TYR A 358 -6.22 -17.45 -15.40
C TYR A 358 -6.93 -17.29 -14.05
N HIS A 359 -6.23 -16.70 -13.07
CA HIS A 359 -6.68 -16.47 -11.71
C HIS A 359 -7.59 -15.23 -11.59
N ASP A 360 -8.77 -15.29 -12.21
CA ASP A 360 -9.75 -14.20 -12.25
C ASP A 360 -10.44 -13.90 -10.91
N ILE A 361 -10.45 -14.85 -9.97
CA ILE A 361 -11.14 -14.70 -8.67
C ILE A 361 -10.26 -14.03 -7.62
N GLY A 362 -8.98 -14.40 -7.54
CA GLY A 362 -8.07 -13.86 -6.55
C GLY A 362 -6.61 -14.01 -6.95
N ARG A 363 -5.83 -12.94 -6.74
CA ARG A 363 -4.38 -12.96 -6.89
C ARG A 363 -3.72 -12.03 -5.90
N HIS A 364 -2.69 -12.53 -5.24
CA HIS A 364 -1.92 -11.74 -4.31
C HIS A 364 -0.47 -12.21 -4.27
N VAL A 365 0.47 -11.28 -4.16
CA VAL A 365 1.89 -11.56 -4.01
C VAL A 365 2.40 -10.93 -2.72
N SER A 366 3.26 -11.64 -1.99
CA SER A 366 3.91 -11.08 -0.80
C SER A 366 4.81 -9.91 -1.18
N GLY A 367 4.77 -8.83 -0.40
CA GLY A 367 5.53 -7.60 -0.68
C GLY A 367 7.05 -7.77 -0.60
N SER A 368 7.52 -8.77 0.13
CA SER A 368 8.92 -9.18 0.25
C SER A 368 9.05 -10.70 0.17
N PRO A 369 10.24 -11.23 -0.14
CA PRO A 369 10.49 -12.66 -0.08
C PRO A 369 10.47 -13.12 1.38
N GLN A 370 9.70 -14.17 1.65
CA GLN A 370 9.44 -14.71 2.98
C GLN A 370 10.38 -15.89 3.28
N SER A 371 10.93 -15.90 4.49
CA SER A 371 11.44 -17.14 5.06
C SER A 371 10.24 -17.94 5.56
N LEU A 372 10.01 -19.14 5.03
CA LEU A 372 8.80 -19.90 5.38
C LEU A 372 8.83 -20.41 6.83
N ALA A 373 10.00 -20.43 7.45
CA ALA A 373 10.20 -20.73 8.87
C ALA A 373 9.92 -19.53 9.80
N GLU A 374 9.84 -18.31 9.25
CA GLU A 374 9.53 -17.11 10.01
C GLU A 374 8.01 -16.96 10.15
N VAL A 375 7.52 -17.01 11.39
CA VAL A 375 6.08 -16.88 11.67
C VAL A 375 5.77 -15.41 11.87
N GLY A 376 5.12 -14.81 10.87
CA GLY A 376 4.64 -13.43 10.91
C GLY A 376 3.51 -13.21 9.90
N PRO A 377 2.80 -12.07 9.97
CA PRO A 377 1.81 -11.71 8.96
C PRO A 377 2.52 -11.51 7.62
N VAL A 378 2.20 -12.33 6.62
CA VAL A 378 2.72 -12.12 5.27
C VAL A 378 1.92 -10.99 4.65
N GLN A 379 2.53 -9.81 4.56
CA GLN A 379 1.88 -8.67 3.92
C GLN A 379 2.03 -8.71 2.40
N GLY A 380 1.01 -8.23 1.71
CA GLY A 380 0.98 -8.12 0.26
C GLY A 380 1.86 -7.00 -0.29
N SER A 381 2.13 -7.03 -1.60
CA SER A 381 2.71 -5.87 -2.29
C SER A 381 1.72 -4.70 -2.28
N SER A 382 2.18 -3.51 -1.90
CA SER A 382 1.33 -2.31 -1.89
C SER A 382 0.88 -1.93 -3.30
N LYS A 383 -0.43 -1.67 -3.47
CA LYS A 383 -1.00 -1.16 -4.73
C LYS A 383 -0.94 0.37 -4.84
N LEU A 384 -0.25 1.05 -3.91
CA LEU A 384 -0.25 2.51 -3.80
C LEU A 384 0.21 3.19 -5.09
N LEU A 385 1.31 2.73 -5.69
CA LEU A 385 1.84 3.34 -6.91
C LEU A 385 0.91 3.15 -8.11
N LEU A 386 0.25 1.99 -8.23
CA LEU A 386 -0.79 1.79 -9.26
C LEU A 386 -1.96 2.77 -9.09
N ARG A 387 -2.43 2.96 -7.85
CA ARG A 387 -3.53 3.88 -7.54
C ARG A 387 -3.13 5.33 -7.82
N LEU A 388 -1.91 5.74 -7.46
CA LEU A 388 -1.38 7.08 -7.75
C LEU A 388 -1.24 7.32 -9.26
N HIS A 389 -0.75 6.34 -10.02
CA HIS A 389 -0.72 6.43 -11.48
C HIS A 389 -2.12 6.72 -12.06
N GLY A 390 -3.12 5.93 -11.68
CA GLY A 390 -4.50 6.13 -12.13
C GLY A 390 -5.06 7.50 -11.74
N ALA A 391 -4.86 7.94 -10.49
CA ALA A 391 -5.32 9.22 -9.99
C ALA A 391 -4.70 10.41 -10.75
N PHE A 392 -3.39 10.37 -11.02
CA PHE A 392 -2.71 11.39 -11.80
C PHE A 392 -3.20 11.43 -13.24
N MET A 393 -3.40 10.27 -13.88
CA MET A 393 -3.85 10.20 -15.28
C MET A 393 -5.28 10.70 -15.46
N ILE A 394 -6.22 10.38 -14.56
CA ILE A 394 -7.59 10.91 -14.60
C ILE A 394 -7.59 12.43 -14.40
N THR A 395 -6.85 12.92 -13.39
CA THR A 395 -6.76 14.36 -13.10
C THR A 395 -6.13 15.13 -14.27
N ALA A 396 -5.11 14.55 -14.91
CA ALA A 396 -4.46 15.11 -16.08
C ALA A 396 -5.41 15.18 -17.28
N TRP A 397 -5.98 14.05 -17.69
CA TRP A 397 -6.61 13.93 -19.01
C TRP A 397 -8.13 14.17 -19.01
N ILE A 398 -8.86 13.75 -17.98
CA ILE A 398 -10.29 14.05 -17.83
C ILE A 398 -10.47 15.48 -17.30
N GLY A 399 -9.67 15.88 -16.31
CA GLY A 399 -9.75 17.20 -15.69
C GLY A 399 -9.06 18.29 -16.49
N THR A 400 -7.76 18.44 -16.25
CA THR A 400 -7.00 19.65 -16.65
C THR A 400 -6.84 19.78 -18.17
N ALA A 401 -6.63 18.68 -18.90
CA ALA A 401 -6.49 18.70 -20.35
C ALA A 401 -7.80 19.13 -21.04
N SER A 402 -8.92 18.50 -20.68
CA SER A 402 -10.24 18.81 -21.24
C SER A 402 -10.61 20.27 -21.03
N LEU A 403 -10.38 20.79 -19.82
CA LEU A 403 -10.63 22.20 -19.50
C LEU A 403 -9.71 23.14 -20.28
N GLY A 404 -8.42 22.82 -20.37
CA GLY A 404 -7.45 23.65 -21.07
C GLY A 404 -7.68 23.72 -22.58
N ILE A 405 -8.15 22.63 -23.22
CA ILE A 405 -8.51 22.60 -24.64
C ILE A 405 -9.78 23.44 -24.89
N LEU A 406 -10.79 23.29 -24.03
CA LEU A 406 -12.05 24.04 -24.14
C LEU A 406 -11.83 25.56 -24.02
N ILE A 407 -11.01 25.99 -23.04
CA ILE A 407 -10.65 27.41 -22.86
C ILE A 407 -9.92 27.95 -24.10
N ALA A 408 -8.93 27.23 -24.62
CA ALA A 408 -8.13 27.68 -25.77
C ALA A 408 -8.95 27.83 -27.06
N ARG A 409 -10.04 27.06 -27.20
CA ARG A 409 -10.90 27.06 -28.38
C ARG A 409 -11.96 28.16 -28.34
N TYR A 410 -12.72 28.29 -27.26
CA TYR A 410 -13.94 29.12 -27.24
C TYR A 410 -13.81 30.47 -26.52
N PHE A 411 -12.76 30.68 -25.73
CA PHE A 411 -12.68 31.82 -24.81
C PHE A 411 -11.73 32.94 -25.23
N ARG A 412 -11.22 32.90 -26.47
CA ARG A 412 -10.33 33.93 -27.02
C ARG A 412 -10.95 35.34 -27.02
N GLN A 413 -12.28 35.43 -27.06
CA GLN A 413 -13.05 36.68 -27.18
C GLN A 413 -14.01 36.93 -25.99
N THR A 414 -13.75 36.32 -24.82
CA THR A 414 -14.65 36.35 -23.64
C THR A 414 -14.12 37.17 -22.46
N TRP A 415 -12.85 37.58 -22.51
CA TRP A 415 -12.22 38.46 -21.51
C TRP A 415 -11.33 39.49 -22.20
N VAL A 416 -11.87 40.14 -23.23
CA VAL A 416 -11.14 41.13 -24.02
C VAL A 416 -10.86 42.35 -23.14
N GLY A 417 -9.60 42.80 -23.10
CA GLY A 417 -9.18 43.94 -22.28
C GLY A 417 -8.82 43.61 -20.83
N SER A 418 -9.00 42.36 -20.37
CA SER A 418 -8.48 41.89 -19.09
C SER A 418 -7.29 40.97 -19.30
N GLN A 419 -6.17 41.27 -18.63
CA GLN A 419 -4.92 40.53 -18.77
C GLN A 419 -4.46 39.98 -17.42
N MET A 420 -3.88 38.79 -17.45
CA MET A 420 -3.22 38.16 -16.32
C MET A 420 -1.73 38.07 -16.64
N CYS A 421 -0.88 38.73 -15.85
CA CYS A 421 0.56 38.81 -16.09
C CYS A 421 0.92 39.30 -17.51
N GLY A 422 0.20 40.32 -18.02
CA GLY A 422 0.43 40.90 -19.34
C GLY A 422 0.07 39.99 -20.53
N LYS A 423 -0.67 38.90 -20.29
CA LYS A 423 -1.19 38.00 -21.32
C LYS A 423 -2.71 37.89 -21.23
N ASP A 424 -3.35 37.60 -22.35
CA ASP A 424 -4.79 37.35 -22.38
C ASP A 424 -5.17 36.19 -21.45
N GLN A 425 -6.28 36.34 -20.71
CA GLN A 425 -6.66 35.36 -19.69
C GLN A 425 -6.80 33.92 -20.24
N TRP A 426 -7.41 33.75 -21.41
CA TRP A 426 -7.58 32.43 -22.02
C TRP A 426 -6.24 31.72 -22.26
N PHE A 427 -5.21 32.48 -22.64
CA PHE A 427 -3.89 31.96 -22.93
C PHE A 427 -3.13 31.62 -21.64
N ALA A 428 -3.27 32.46 -20.61
CA ALA A 428 -2.71 32.20 -19.28
C ALA A 428 -3.27 30.91 -18.68
N TRP A 429 -4.61 30.76 -18.67
CA TRP A 429 -5.28 29.58 -18.14
C TRP A 429 -5.00 28.31 -18.94
N HIS A 430 -5.04 28.39 -20.28
CA HIS A 430 -4.66 27.25 -21.12
C HIS A 430 -3.23 26.78 -20.80
N ARG A 431 -2.26 27.70 -20.74
CA ARG A 431 -0.87 27.35 -20.43
C ARG A 431 -0.74 26.74 -19.04
N PHE A 432 -1.38 27.32 -18.02
CA PHE A 432 -1.35 26.79 -16.66
C PHE A 432 -1.88 25.36 -16.61
N LEU A 433 -3.07 25.12 -17.17
CA LEU A 433 -3.69 23.80 -17.18
C LEU A 433 -2.85 22.78 -17.96
N MET A 434 -2.29 23.14 -19.11
CA MET A 434 -1.42 22.24 -19.89
C MET A 434 -0.12 21.90 -19.15
N VAL A 435 0.45 22.83 -18.37
CA VAL A 435 1.63 22.54 -17.52
C VAL A 435 1.27 21.58 -16.41
N VAL A 436 0.09 21.73 -15.78
CA VAL A 436 -0.39 20.78 -14.77
C VAL A 436 -0.64 19.40 -15.39
N THR A 437 -1.30 19.33 -16.56
CA THR A 437 -1.47 18.07 -17.31
C THR A 437 -0.13 17.39 -17.59
N TRP A 438 0.86 18.16 -18.07
CA TRP A 438 2.19 17.63 -18.35
C TRP A 438 2.89 17.12 -17.08
N ALA A 439 2.88 17.89 -16.00
CA ALA A 439 3.51 17.50 -14.74
C ALA A 439 2.88 16.23 -14.13
N LEU A 440 1.55 16.13 -14.12
CA LEU A 440 0.84 14.95 -13.65
C LEU A 440 1.09 13.72 -14.55
N THR A 441 1.17 13.92 -15.87
CA THR A 441 1.50 12.84 -16.82
C THR A 441 2.92 12.32 -16.56
N VAL A 442 3.89 13.21 -16.33
CA VAL A 442 5.27 12.82 -15.97
C VAL A 442 5.29 12.04 -14.66
N ALA A 443 4.66 12.56 -13.61
CA ALA A 443 4.60 11.90 -12.31
C ALA A 443 3.94 10.50 -12.42
N GLY A 444 2.81 10.40 -13.12
CA GLY A 444 2.11 9.13 -13.31
C GLY A 444 2.90 8.12 -14.13
N ILE A 445 3.64 8.55 -15.16
CA ILE A 445 4.53 7.67 -15.93
C ILE A 445 5.71 7.18 -15.09
N VAL A 446 6.38 8.07 -14.34
CA VAL A 446 7.50 7.67 -13.48
C VAL A 446 7.05 6.64 -12.44
N VAL A 447 5.93 6.91 -11.77
CA VAL A 447 5.37 6.03 -10.74
C VAL A 447 5.06 4.63 -11.28
N ILE A 448 4.44 4.52 -12.47
CA ILE A 448 4.08 3.20 -13.01
C ILE A 448 5.30 2.42 -13.52
N PHE A 449 6.34 3.09 -14.04
CA PHE A 449 7.58 2.42 -14.42
C PHE A 449 8.36 1.92 -13.20
N VAL A 450 8.36 2.66 -12.10
CA VAL A 450 8.93 2.21 -10.81
C VAL A 450 8.19 0.97 -10.30
N GLU A 451 6.87 0.98 -10.36
CA GLU A 451 6.03 -0.12 -9.89
C GLU A 451 6.17 -1.40 -10.73
N ILE A 452 6.13 -1.29 -12.06
CA ILE A 452 6.16 -2.48 -12.93
C ILE A 452 7.61 -2.98 -13.14
N GLY A 453 8.59 -2.07 -13.08
CA GLY A 453 10.00 -2.37 -13.33
C GLY A 453 10.28 -2.85 -14.76
N GLY A 454 9.38 -2.59 -15.72
CA GLY A 454 9.47 -3.09 -17.09
C GLY A 454 8.21 -2.85 -17.93
N TRP A 455 8.13 -3.52 -19.08
CA TRP A 455 6.96 -3.44 -19.95
C TRP A 455 5.82 -4.35 -19.46
N SER A 456 4.58 -3.87 -19.57
CA SER A 456 3.39 -4.69 -19.27
C SER A 456 3.30 -5.85 -20.26
N GLN A 457 3.32 -7.07 -19.74
CA GLN A 457 3.18 -8.30 -20.53
C GLN A 457 1.71 -8.71 -20.72
N VAL A 458 0.77 -7.93 -20.18
CA VAL A 458 -0.68 -8.14 -20.39
C VAL A 458 -1.05 -7.71 -21.80
N ARG A 459 -1.77 -8.58 -22.53
CA ARG A 459 -2.28 -8.29 -23.88
C ARG A 459 -3.46 -7.30 -23.82
N ASN A 460 -3.15 -6.04 -23.50
CA ASN A 460 -4.09 -4.93 -23.44
C ASN A 460 -3.43 -3.68 -24.07
N PRO A 461 -4.12 -2.94 -24.96
CA PRO A 461 -3.54 -1.80 -25.67
C PRO A 461 -3.28 -0.56 -24.80
N HIS A 462 -3.78 -0.52 -23.55
CA HIS A 462 -3.63 0.60 -22.61
C HIS A 462 -2.20 1.14 -22.56
N ALA A 463 -1.20 0.27 -22.34
CA ALA A 463 0.20 0.69 -22.22
C ALA A 463 0.73 1.33 -23.50
N ILE A 464 0.40 0.76 -24.67
CA ILE A 464 0.82 1.29 -25.98
C ILE A 464 0.19 2.67 -26.21
N LEU A 465 -1.13 2.79 -25.99
CA LEU A 465 -1.87 4.04 -26.17
C LEU A 465 -1.41 5.12 -25.18
N GLY A 466 -1.10 4.74 -23.94
CA GLY A 466 -0.54 5.62 -22.91
C GLY A 466 0.84 6.18 -23.29
N ILE A 467 1.73 5.36 -23.85
CA ILE A 467 3.04 5.83 -24.33
C ILE A 467 2.90 6.75 -25.55
N VAL A 468 2.05 6.40 -26.52
CA VAL A 468 1.77 7.28 -27.67
C VAL A 468 1.23 8.63 -27.18
N THR A 469 0.28 8.62 -26.25
CA THR A 469 -0.26 9.82 -25.60
C THR A 469 0.83 10.64 -24.90
N THR A 470 1.72 9.97 -24.15
CA THR A 470 2.83 10.63 -23.43
C THR A 470 3.78 11.31 -24.40
N VAL A 471 4.17 10.63 -25.49
CA VAL A 471 5.04 11.21 -26.53
C VAL A 471 4.38 12.45 -27.12
N LEU A 472 3.11 12.37 -27.51
CA LEU A 472 2.38 13.53 -28.03
C LEU A 472 2.32 14.67 -27.00
N CYS A 473 2.08 14.35 -25.72
CA CYS A 473 2.07 15.31 -24.61
C CYS A 473 3.40 16.07 -24.48
N PHE A 474 4.54 15.41 -24.70
CA PHE A 474 5.87 16.06 -24.67
C PHE A 474 6.17 16.89 -25.92
N LEU A 475 5.70 16.45 -27.09
CA LEU A 475 5.88 17.20 -28.34
C LEU A 475 5.13 18.54 -28.33
N GLN A 476 3.98 18.64 -27.63
CA GLN A 476 3.17 19.86 -27.61
C GLN A 476 3.89 21.08 -26.99
N PRO A 477 4.48 21.01 -25.77
CA PRO A 477 5.26 22.10 -25.19
C PRO A 477 6.49 22.46 -26.01
N ILE A 478 7.20 21.48 -26.58
CA ILE A 478 8.38 21.70 -27.43
C ILE A 478 7.97 22.50 -28.67
N GLY A 479 6.90 22.07 -29.35
CA GLY A 479 6.34 22.81 -30.49
C GLY A 479 5.89 24.22 -30.09
N ALA A 480 5.25 24.38 -28.93
CA ALA A 480 4.80 25.66 -28.43
C ALA A 480 5.97 26.62 -28.06
N PHE A 481 7.13 26.09 -27.69
CA PHE A 481 8.35 26.88 -27.48
C PHE A 481 8.84 27.52 -28.79
N PHE A 482 8.80 26.77 -29.90
CA PHE A 482 9.15 27.27 -31.24
C PHE A 482 8.00 27.98 -31.96
N ARG A 483 6.98 28.46 -31.23
CA ARG A 483 5.80 29.13 -31.79
C ARG A 483 6.21 30.36 -32.61
N PRO A 484 5.91 30.41 -33.93
CA PRO A 484 6.27 31.54 -34.78
C PRO A 484 5.54 32.84 -34.40
N HIS A 485 6.16 33.98 -34.70
CA HIS A 485 5.53 35.30 -34.57
C HIS A 485 4.18 35.34 -35.31
N PRO A 486 3.14 36.05 -34.81
CA PRO A 486 1.82 36.11 -35.44
C PRO A 486 1.81 36.49 -36.94
N GLY A 487 2.77 37.29 -37.39
CA GLY A 487 2.90 37.71 -38.80
C GLY A 487 3.73 36.77 -39.70
N SER A 488 4.20 35.62 -39.21
CA SER A 488 5.02 34.68 -40.01
C SER A 488 4.17 33.76 -40.89
N SER A 489 4.65 33.46 -42.10
CA SER A 489 4.02 32.49 -43.02
C SER A 489 3.93 31.06 -42.47
N LYS A 490 4.78 30.70 -41.50
CA LYS A 490 4.77 29.37 -40.85
C LYS A 490 3.74 29.26 -39.72
N ARG A 491 3.10 30.37 -39.32
CA ARG A 491 2.15 30.40 -38.20
C ARG A 491 0.89 29.55 -38.42
N PRO A 492 0.27 29.51 -39.63
CA PRO A 492 -0.86 28.62 -39.89
C PRO A 492 -0.51 27.15 -39.74
N ILE A 493 0.67 26.73 -40.22
CA ILE A 493 1.16 25.34 -40.10
C ILE A 493 1.31 24.96 -38.62
N PHE A 494 1.95 25.83 -37.83
CA PHE A 494 2.05 25.64 -36.38
C PHE A 494 0.67 25.50 -35.71
N ASN A 495 -0.27 26.40 -36.03
CA ASN A 495 -1.60 26.36 -35.42
C ASN A 495 -2.31 25.03 -35.73
N TRP A 496 -2.18 24.52 -36.95
CA TRP A 496 -2.82 23.26 -37.36
C TRP A 496 -2.17 22.05 -36.71
N LEU A 497 -0.83 21.98 -36.67
CA LEU A 497 -0.09 20.90 -36.01
C LEU A 497 -0.33 20.88 -34.49
N HIS A 498 -0.30 22.04 -33.84
CA HIS A 498 -0.55 22.16 -32.40
C HIS A 498 -2.00 21.78 -32.06
N TRP A 499 -2.95 22.25 -32.87
CA TRP A 499 -4.36 21.87 -32.71
C TRP A 499 -4.58 20.37 -32.92
N LEU A 500 -4.10 19.80 -34.03
CA LEU A 500 -4.29 18.39 -34.34
C LEU A 500 -3.63 17.50 -33.28
N GLY A 501 -2.36 17.76 -32.97
CA GLY A 501 -1.63 16.93 -32.02
C GLY A 501 -2.18 17.02 -30.60
N GLY A 502 -2.68 18.19 -30.17
CA GLY A 502 -3.33 18.33 -28.87
C GLY A 502 -4.65 17.56 -28.77
N ASN A 503 -5.51 17.63 -29.80
CA ASN A 503 -6.78 16.89 -29.81
C ASN A 503 -6.56 15.38 -29.97
N LEU A 504 -5.59 14.98 -30.79
CA LEU A 504 -5.24 13.57 -30.97
C LEU A 504 -4.71 12.97 -29.65
N ALA A 505 -3.83 13.69 -28.94
CA ALA A 505 -3.35 13.25 -27.63
C ALA A 505 -4.50 13.05 -26.63
N HIS A 506 -5.45 13.99 -26.59
CA HIS A 506 -6.61 13.91 -25.69
C HIS A 506 -7.54 12.73 -26.01
N VAL A 507 -7.84 12.50 -27.29
CA VAL A 507 -8.67 11.36 -27.71
C VAL A 507 -7.99 10.03 -27.38
N ILE A 508 -6.70 9.88 -27.73
CA ILE A 508 -5.96 8.64 -27.43
C ILE A 508 -5.86 8.42 -25.92
N ALA A 509 -5.69 9.49 -25.12
CA ALA A 509 -5.67 9.40 -23.66
C ALA A 509 -6.99 8.86 -23.09
N ILE A 510 -8.13 9.38 -23.56
CA ILE A 510 -9.45 8.92 -23.12
C ILE A 510 -9.63 7.44 -23.48
N VAL A 511 -9.27 7.04 -24.71
CA VAL A 511 -9.33 5.63 -25.13
C VAL A 511 -8.41 4.76 -24.27
N ALA A 512 -7.22 5.23 -23.92
CA ALA A 512 -6.31 4.54 -23.01
C ALA A 512 -6.95 4.33 -21.62
N ILE A 513 -7.68 5.33 -21.10
CA ILE A 513 -8.39 5.23 -19.81
C ILE A 513 -9.49 4.15 -19.85
N PHE A 514 -10.26 4.05 -20.94
CA PHE A 514 -11.25 2.95 -21.10
C PHE A 514 -10.60 1.57 -21.03
N PHE A 515 -9.47 1.39 -21.73
CA PHE A 515 -8.74 0.12 -21.66
C PHE A 515 -8.12 -0.15 -20.28
N ALA A 516 -7.94 0.88 -19.45
CA ALA A 516 -7.46 0.74 -18.08
C ALA A 516 -8.52 0.14 -17.14
N VAL A 517 -9.81 0.46 -17.33
CA VAL A 517 -10.91 -0.08 -16.52
C VAL A 517 -10.98 -1.61 -16.64
N GLN A 518 -10.70 -2.12 -17.83
CA GLN A 518 -10.68 -3.56 -18.13
C GLN A 518 -9.43 -4.27 -17.59
N LEU A 519 -8.44 -3.55 -17.05
CA LEU A 519 -7.29 -4.17 -16.41
C LEU A 519 -7.72 -4.67 -15.04
N GLN A 520 -7.78 -5.99 -14.90
CA GLN A 520 -8.09 -6.64 -13.62
C GLN A 520 -7.13 -6.20 -12.51
N LYS A 521 -5.88 -5.79 -12.83
CA LYS A 521 -4.90 -5.23 -11.87
C LYS A 521 -5.36 -3.95 -11.18
N ALA A 522 -6.24 -3.18 -11.81
CA ALA A 522 -6.74 -1.93 -11.26
C ALA A 522 -7.89 -2.13 -10.26
N GLU A 523 -8.53 -3.32 -10.25
CA GLU A 523 -9.66 -3.66 -9.38
C GLU A 523 -10.80 -2.62 -9.42
N LEU A 524 -10.97 -2.00 -10.59
CA LEU A 524 -11.99 -1.00 -10.83
C LEU A 524 -13.32 -1.69 -11.16
N PRO A 525 -14.45 -1.13 -10.70
CA PRO A 525 -15.75 -1.68 -10.99
C PRO A 525 -16.13 -1.47 -12.46
N GLU A 526 -16.78 -2.45 -13.08
CA GLU A 526 -17.17 -2.39 -14.50
C GLU A 526 -18.13 -1.23 -14.81
N TRP A 527 -18.94 -0.79 -13.83
CA TRP A 527 -19.82 0.37 -14.01
C TRP A 527 -19.09 1.69 -14.22
N MET A 528 -17.77 1.75 -13.98
CA MET A 528 -16.95 2.92 -14.28
C MET A 528 -16.98 3.28 -15.78
N ASP A 529 -17.14 2.30 -16.67
CA ASP A 529 -17.25 2.55 -18.11
C ASP A 529 -18.48 3.41 -18.44
N PHE A 530 -19.61 3.21 -17.76
CA PHE A 530 -20.80 4.05 -17.95
C PHE A 530 -20.55 5.51 -17.56
N ILE A 531 -19.78 5.74 -16.50
CA ILE A 531 -19.40 7.08 -16.06
C ILE A 531 -18.50 7.75 -17.10
N LEU A 532 -17.53 7.01 -17.64
CA LEU A 532 -16.64 7.52 -18.69
C LEU A 532 -17.41 7.82 -19.98
N VAL A 533 -18.36 6.98 -20.38
CA VAL A 533 -19.24 7.25 -21.54
C VAL A 533 -20.08 8.51 -21.31
N ALA A 534 -20.67 8.67 -20.12
CA ALA A 534 -21.43 9.87 -19.76
C ALA A 534 -20.56 11.13 -19.82
N PHE A 535 -19.31 11.06 -19.35
CA PHE A 535 -18.34 12.16 -19.49
C PHE A 535 -18.06 12.51 -20.94
N VAL A 536 -17.80 11.52 -21.81
CA VAL A 536 -17.54 11.76 -23.23
C VAL A 536 -18.75 12.42 -23.90
N ALA A 537 -19.95 11.91 -23.63
CA ALA A 537 -21.19 12.49 -24.16
C ALA A 537 -21.38 13.95 -23.69
N PHE A 538 -21.17 14.22 -22.40
CA PHE A 538 -21.23 15.57 -21.83
C PHE A 538 -20.17 16.49 -22.45
N HIS A 539 -18.93 16.03 -22.60
CA HIS A 539 -17.85 16.80 -23.17
C HIS A 539 -18.15 17.18 -24.63
N VAL A 540 -18.61 16.23 -25.44
CA VAL A 540 -19.02 16.48 -26.83
C VAL A 540 -20.20 17.45 -26.91
N LEU A 541 -21.22 17.27 -26.05
CA LEU A 541 -22.36 18.18 -25.97
C LEU A 541 -21.92 19.61 -25.66
N MET A 542 -21.01 19.80 -24.71
CA MET A 542 -20.48 21.11 -24.35
C MET A 542 -19.70 21.76 -25.49
N HIS A 543 -18.89 20.98 -26.22
CA HIS A 543 -18.23 21.44 -27.45
C HIS A 543 -19.26 21.86 -28.51
N LEU A 544 -20.34 21.10 -28.69
CA LEU A 544 -21.41 21.42 -29.64
C LEU A 544 -22.13 22.72 -29.25
N LEU A 545 -22.57 22.86 -27.99
CA LEU A 545 -23.27 24.04 -27.48
C LEU A 545 -22.42 25.30 -27.60
N LEU A 546 -21.14 25.25 -27.24
CA LEU A 546 -20.22 26.37 -27.37
C LEU A 546 -19.91 26.71 -28.83
N SER A 547 -19.89 25.72 -29.72
CA SER A 547 -19.70 25.94 -31.16
C SER A 547 -20.93 26.62 -31.79
N ILE A 548 -22.14 26.15 -31.48
CA ILE A 548 -23.40 26.77 -31.92
C ILE A 548 -23.50 28.20 -31.38
N GLY A 549 -23.21 28.40 -30.08
CA GLY A 549 -23.16 29.74 -29.48
C GLY A 549 -22.13 30.66 -30.14
N GLY A 550 -20.99 30.12 -30.57
CA GLY A 550 -20.00 30.83 -31.37
C GLY A 550 -20.55 31.29 -32.72
N CYS A 551 -21.14 30.39 -33.51
CA CYS A 551 -21.75 30.73 -34.81
C CYS A 551 -22.86 31.78 -34.68
N VAL A 552 -23.70 31.68 -33.65
CA VAL A 552 -24.77 32.65 -33.38
C VAL A 552 -24.19 34.01 -32.97
N SER A 553 -23.12 34.03 -32.18
CA SER A 553 -22.40 35.25 -31.80
C SER A 553 -21.80 35.94 -33.02
N GLU A 554 -21.13 35.20 -33.91
CA GLU A 554 -20.56 35.73 -35.15
C GLU A 554 -21.63 36.31 -36.08
N ARG A 555 -22.78 35.61 -36.25
CA ARG A 555 -23.89 36.11 -37.07
C ARG A 555 -24.46 37.43 -36.54
N ARG A 556 -24.64 37.56 -35.22
CA ARG A 556 -25.12 38.82 -34.61
C ARG A 556 -24.08 39.94 -34.68
N SER A 557 -22.80 39.62 -34.47
CA SER A 557 -21.71 40.60 -34.64
C SER A 557 -21.63 41.10 -36.08
N GLY A 558 -21.79 40.22 -37.07
CA GLY A 558 -21.87 40.59 -38.49
C GLY A 558 -23.05 41.53 -38.80
N GLN A 559 -24.23 41.25 -38.24
CA GLN A 559 -25.40 42.14 -38.37
C GLN A 559 -25.18 43.52 -37.72
N ARG A 560 -24.49 43.58 -36.57
CA ARG A 560 -24.17 44.85 -35.87
C ARG A 560 -23.22 45.73 -36.67
N VAL A 561 -22.26 45.14 -37.41
CA VAL A 561 -21.35 45.89 -38.29
C VAL A 561 -22.08 46.47 -39.50
N THR A 562 -23.09 45.77 -40.04
CA THR A 562 -23.90 46.24 -41.17
C THR A 562 -24.99 47.24 -40.80
N SER A 563 -25.31 47.40 -39.52
CA SER A 563 -26.39 48.28 -39.04
C SER A 563 -25.94 49.68 -38.63
N PHE A 564 -24.66 50.03 -38.80
CA PHE A 564 -24.23 51.42 -38.70
C PHE A 564 -24.78 52.18 -39.93
N PRO A 565 -25.69 53.16 -39.75
CA PRO A 565 -26.16 53.93 -40.89
C PRO A 565 -24.98 54.69 -41.51
N MET A 566 -24.70 54.45 -42.80
CA MET A 566 -23.70 55.21 -43.57
C MET A 566 -24.06 56.71 -43.73
N ALA A 567 -25.12 57.18 -43.07
CA ALA A 567 -25.60 58.56 -43.13
C ALA A 567 -24.72 59.55 -42.35
N ASP A 568 -23.86 59.09 -41.42
CA ASP A 568 -22.90 59.94 -40.70
C ASP A 568 -21.45 59.69 -41.14
N MET A 569 -21.18 59.83 -42.44
CA MET A 569 -19.81 60.05 -42.94
C MET A 569 -19.53 61.56 -43.01
N THR A 570 -19.42 62.21 -41.85
CA THR A 570 -18.70 63.49 -41.76
C THR A 570 -17.21 63.20 -41.54
N PRO A 571 -16.27 63.93 -42.19
CA PRO A 571 -14.84 63.68 -42.04
C PRO A 571 -14.34 64.37 -40.76
N SER A 572 -14.91 64.02 -39.61
CA SER A 572 -14.28 64.31 -38.32
C SER A 572 -13.49 63.08 -37.91
N ARG A 573 -12.18 63.26 -37.93
CA ARG A 573 -11.14 62.27 -37.60
C ARG A 573 -11.10 62.00 -36.08
N ASN A 574 -12.27 61.80 -35.46
CA ASN A 574 -12.40 61.43 -34.06
C ASN A 574 -12.47 59.91 -33.95
N SER A 575 -11.56 59.39 -33.15
CA SER A 575 -11.40 58.00 -32.76
C SER A 575 -12.72 57.21 -32.77
N MET A 576 -12.89 56.33 -33.77
CA MET A 576 -13.67 55.11 -33.54
C MET A 576 -13.13 54.49 -32.26
N SER A 577 -14.00 54.43 -31.26
CA SER A 577 -13.61 54.42 -29.86
C SER A 577 -12.69 53.24 -29.52
N SER A 578 -11.59 53.51 -28.82
CA SER A 578 -10.78 52.46 -28.15
C SER A 578 -11.61 51.59 -27.20
N SER A 579 -12.82 52.04 -26.86
CA SER A 579 -13.84 51.39 -26.04
C SER A 579 -14.45 50.16 -26.72
N GLU A 580 -14.80 50.23 -28.01
CA GLU A 580 -15.37 49.09 -28.75
C GLU A 580 -14.36 47.95 -28.97
N ARG A 581 -13.06 48.27 -29.04
CA ARG A 581 -11.98 47.26 -29.11
C ARG A 581 -11.74 46.49 -27.80
N LYS A 582 -12.31 46.95 -26.68
CA LYS A 582 -12.11 46.36 -25.33
C LYS A 582 -13.34 45.61 -24.80
N GLN A 583 -14.39 45.44 -25.60
CA GLN A 583 -15.60 44.72 -25.17
C GLN A 583 -15.57 43.25 -25.61
N ASP A 584 -16.11 42.37 -24.76
CA ASP A 584 -16.28 40.96 -25.10
C ASP A 584 -17.24 40.78 -26.28
N ALA A 585 -17.03 39.73 -27.08
CA ALA A 585 -17.97 39.40 -28.15
C ALA A 585 -19.34 39.01 -27.59
N ALA A 586 -20.40 39.24 -28.39
CA ALA A 586 -21.79 38.94 -28.03
C ALA A 586 -21.93 37.53 -27.42
N PHE A 587 -22.86 37.35 -26.48
CA PHE A 587 -23.03 36.09 -25.72
C PHE A 587 -21.82 35.68 -24.85
N SER A 588 -20.99 36.64 -24.41
CA SER A 588 -19.92 36.37 -23.42
C SER A 588 -20.45 35.83 -22.09
N GLY A 589 -21.60 36.31 -21.62
CA GLY A 589 -22.27 35.78 -20.42
C GLY A 589 -22.66 34.31 -20.55
N PHE A 590 -23.20 33.89 -21.70
CA PHE A 590 -23.50 32.49 -22.00
C PHE A 590 -22.23 31.62 -21.94
N ARG A 591 -21.13 32.06 -22.57
CA ARG A 591 -19.84 31.34 -22.51
C ARG A 591 -19.31 31.20 -21.08
N LYS A 592 -19.37 32.27 -20.28
CA LYS A 592 -18.94 32.26 -18.86
C LYS A 592 -19.79 31.30 -18.03
N SER A 593 -21.12 31.31 -18.21
CA SER A 593 -22.04 30.39 -17.53
C SER A 593 -21.78 28.92 -17.90
N MET A 594 -21.61 28.64 -19.19
CA MET A 594 -21.27 27.31 -19.69
C MET A 594 -19.92 26.81 -19.16
N LEU A 595 -18.90 27.70 -19.07
CA LEU A 595 -17.61 27.35 -18.48
C LEU A 595 -17.74 27.00 -16.99
N PHE A 596 -18.49 27.78 -16.23
CA PHE A 596 -18.70 27.52 -14.81
C PHE A 596 -19.35 26.16 -14.58
N LEU A 597 -20.42 25.86 -15.31
CA LEU A 597 -21.09 24.56 -15.26
C LEU A 597 -20.14 23.43 -15.65
N TYR A 598 -19.36 23.61 -16.71
CA TYR A 598 -18.38 22.63 -17.16
C TYR A 598 -17.31 22.34 -16.10
N VAL A 599 -16.74 23.40 -15.49
CA VAL A 599 -15.74 23.26 -14.42
C VAL A 599 -16.32 22.52 -13.22
N LEU A 600 -17.52 22.89 -12.77
CA LEU A 600 -18.17 22.28 -11.61
C LEU A 600 -18.37 20.77 -11.83
N ILE A 601 -18.95 20.39 -12.98
CA ILE A 601 -19.22 18.98 -13.31
C ILE A 601 -17.92 18.20 -13.47
N VAL A 602 -16.94 18.72 -14.21
CA VAL A 602 -15.67 18.01 -14.46
C VAL A 602 -14.86 17.86 -13.17
N VAL A 603 -14.80 18.87 -12.31
CA VAL A 603 -14.10 18.78 -11.02
C VAL A 603 -14.78 17.77 -10.11
N GLY A 604 -16.11 17.83 -9.98
CA GLY A 604 -16.87 16.86 -9.18
C GLY A 604 -16.67 15.42 -9.68
N LEU A 605 -16.70 15.23 -11.00
CA LEU A 605 -16.43 13.94 -11.64
C LEU A 605 -15.02 13.43 -11.38
N VAL A 606 -14.00 14.28 -11.55
CA VAL A 606 -12.60 13.90 -11.32
C VAL A 606 -12.38 13.51 -9.86
N ILE A 607 -12.95 14.26 -8.91
CA ILE A 607 -12.88 13.92 -7.48
C ILE A 607 -13.51 12.55 -7.23
N ALA A 608 -14.72 12.30 -7.76
CA ALA A 608 -15.39 11.01 -7.61
C ALA A 608 -14.56 9.86 -8.19
N LEU A 609 -14.01 10.00 -9.41
CA LEU A 609 -13.18 8.99 -10.05
C LEU A 609 -11.87 8.74 -9.30
N VAL A 610 -11.22 9.79 -8.78
CA VAL A 610 -10.00 9.64 -7.97
C VAL A 610 -10.30 8.90 -6.67
N VAL A 611 -11.41 9.20 -5.99
CA VAL A 611 -11.84 8.47 -4.79
C VAL A 611 -12.08 7.00 -5.11
N ILE A 612 -12.75 6.69 -6.23
CA ILE A 612 -12.98 5.31 -6.67
C ILE A 612 -11.67 4.57 -6.89
N ILE A 613 -10.69 5.19 -7.56
CA ILE A 613 -9.39 4.59 -7.83
C ILE A 613 -8.58 4.36 -6.54
N VAL A 614 -8.54 5.35 -5.65
CA VAL A 614 -7.75 5.28 -4.41
C VAL A 614 -8.32 4.23 -3.44
N LEU A 615 -9.64 4.03 -3.44
CA LEU A 615 -10.33 3.07 -2.59
C LEU A 615 -10.60 1.71 -3.25
N ALA A 616 -10.10 1.46 -4.47
CA ALA A 616 -10.32 0.19 -5.18
C ALA A 616 -9.71 -1.02 -4.42
N PRO A 617 -10.46 -2.12 -4.16
CA PRO A 617 -11.86 -2.35 -4.51
C PRO A 617 -12.82 -1.56 -3.61
N ILE A 618 -13.61 -0.67 -4.23
CA ILE A 618 -14.43 0.29 -3.50
C ILE A 618 -15.53 -0.37 -2.65
N GLU A 619 -16.05 -1.51 -3.07
CA GLU A 619 -17.09 -2.24 -2.33
C GLU A 619 -16.57 -2.72 -0.96
N THR A 620 -15.34 -3.25 -0.93
CA THR A 620 -14.70 -3.69 0.32
C THR A 620 -14.36 -2.50 1.20
N ALA A 621 -13.78 -1.43 0.62
CA ALA A 621 -13.47 -0.22 1.37
C ALA A 621 -14.73 0.44 1.96
N TYR A 622 -15.82 0.51 1.19
CA TYR A 622 -17.09 1.06 1.64
C TYR A 622 -17.70 0.23 2.77
N ASN A 623 -17.71 -1.10 2.65
CA ASN A 623 -18.22 -1.97 3.71
C ASN A 623 -17.41 -1.82 5.00
N ASN A 624 -16.07 -1.80 4.91
CA ASN A 624 -15.21 -1.60 6.07
C ASN A 624 -15.44 -0.24 6.76
N ILE A 625 -15.57 0.84 5.99
CA ILE A 625 -15.87 2.18 6.52
C ILE A 625 -17.26 2.20 7.17
N LYS A 626 -18.25 1.59 6.52
CA LYS A 626 -19.61 1.49 7.04
C LYS A 626 -19.63 0.74 8.38
N ASP A 627 -18.92 -0.39 8.47
CA ASP A 627 -18.84 -1.19 9.69
C ASP A 627 -18.09 -0.46 10.82
N GLN A 628 -17.13 0.42 10.48
CA GLN A 628 -16.45 1.29 11.46
C GLN A 628 -17.29 2.48 11.93
N ILE A 629 -18.25 2.95 11.13
CA ILE A 629 -19.15 4.06 11.49
C ILE A 629 -20.38 3.56 12.24
N MET A 630 -20.82 2.33 11.97
CA MET A 630 -22.01 1.73 12.56
C MET A 630 -21.75 0.99 13.89
N ASN A 631 -20.48 0.70 14.22
CA ASN A 631 -20.03 0.21 15.52
C ASN A 631 -19.37 1.35 16.31
#